data_AF-A0A7X9HXY1-F1
#
_entry.id   AF-A0A7X9HXY1-F1
#
_cell.length_a   1.000
_cell.length_b   1.000
_cell.length_c   1.000
_cell.angle_alpha   90.00
_cell.angle_beta   90.00
_cell.angle_gamma   90.00
#
_symmetry.space_group_name_H-M   'P 1'
#
loop_
_entity.id
_entity.type
_entity.pdbx_description
1 polymer ?
#
loop_
_entity_poly.entity_id
_entity_poly.type
_entity_poly.pdbx_seq_one_letter_code
_entity_poly.pdbx_strand_id
1 'polypeptide(L)'
;MDKKNKYTISKTIALGKEALTLCKGRERDLLPRLPESMLLTLPQDIETLEALHTGRAAKVIGIKGLTGKEAEVSIKGAKWVTAIRLAIKKRAHNTGLERAVGVGGRFHYYRSYTVLTAIEAILNAYEKYPDLFHNCGVVEQDIENGKTHYKEILDARREQELEIKNKKNLTTYKNQIQQKVENAISSISSAGYLQYLESEPLIAQRFRALTAYSKRTNSRTTEETREEFFSFTISTDQPEDPVNTLTTSETKESEVNNTEEIPVQ
;
A
#
# COMPACT_ATOMS: atom_id res chain seq x y z
N MET A 1 -23.87 -16.61 -1.17
CA MET A 1 -22.40 -16.66 -1.10
C MET A 1 -21.98 -15.98 0.19
N ASP A 2 -21.71 -16.78 1.23
CA ASP A 2 -21.30 -16.26 2.53
C ASP A 2 -19.98 -15.51 2.42
N LYS A 3 -19.93 -14.29 2.98
CA LYS A 3 -18.68 -13.55 3.18
C LYS A 3 -17.79 -14.38 4.09
N LYS A 4 -16.87 -15.17 3.51
CA LYS A 4 -15.73 -15.74 4.25
C LYS A 4 -15.05 -14.56 4.94
N ASN A 5 -15.08 -14.56 6.27
CA ASN A 5 -14.39 -13.57 7.08
C ASN A 5 -12.90 -13.63 6.74
N LYS A 6 -12.42 -12.61 6.05
CA LYS A 6 -11.04 -12.56 5.55
C LYS A 6 -10.12 -12.22 6.71
N TYR A 7 -9.25 -13.14 7.10
CA TYR A 7 -8.25 -12.86 8.13
C TYR A 7 -7.24 -11.82 7.60
N THR A 8 -6.70 -11.02 8.52
CA THR A 8 -5.49 -10.26 8.20
C THR A 8 -4.33 -11.23 7.99
N ILE A 9 -3.31 -10.84 7.22
CA ILE A 9 -2.14 -11.70 6.96
C ILE A 9 -1.45 -12.09 8.27
N SER A 10 -1.24 -11.13 9.17
CA SER A 10 -0.62 -11.36 10.47
C SER A 10 -1.43 -12.35 11.32
N LYS A 11 -2.76 -12.27 11.30
CA LYS A 11 -3.64 -13.23 11.97
C LYS A 11 -3.59 -14.61 11.33
N THR A 12 -3.51 -14.68 10.00
CA THR A 12 -3.37 -15.94 9.24
C THR A 12 -2.07 -16.65 9.61
N ILE A 13 -0.95 -15.91 9.70
CA ILE A 13 0.35 -16.45 10.11
C ILE A 13 0.29 -16.96 11.56
N ALA A 14 -0.29 -16.17 12.49
CA ALA A 14 -0.40 -16.56 13.89
C ALA A 14 -1.24 -17.85 14.06
N LEU A 15 -2.42 -17.91 13.44
CA LEU A 15 -3.29 -19.08 13.47
C LEU A 15 -2.66 -20.29 12.78
N GLY A 16 -1.89 -20.08 11.70
CA GLY A 16 -1.14 -21.16 11.05
C GLY A 16 -0.08 -21.78 11.97
N LYS A 17 0.69 -20.94 12.68
CA LYS A 17 1.69 -21.39 13.67
C LYS A 17 1.02 -22.09 14.86
N GLU A 18 -0.12 -21.61 15.31
CA GLU A 18 -0.93 -22.26 16.35
C GLU A 18 -1.45 -23.63 15.88
N ALA A 19 -2.00 -23.72 14.68
CA ALA A 19 -2.47 -24.98 14.09
C ALA A 19 -1.35 -26.02 13.98
N LEU A 20 -0.16 -25.62 13.54
CA LEU A 20 1.02 -26.50 13.53
C LEU A 20 1.38 -26.98 14.93
N THR A 21 1.33 -26.08 15.92
CA THR A 21 1.63 -26.42 17.31
C THR A 21 0.62 -27.43 17.90
N LEU A 22 -0.66 -27.29 17.56
CA LEU A 22 -1.70 -28.26 17.98
C LEU A 22 -1.53 -29.63 17.31
N CYS A 23 -1.05 -29.66 16.07
CA CYS A 23 -0.80 -30.91 15.34
C CYS A 23 0.42 -31.68 15.85
N LYS A 24 1.41 -31.01 16.47
CA LYS A 24 2.62 -31.66 16.99
C LYS A 24 2.27 -32.77 17.97
N GLY A 25 2.77 -33.98 17.71
CA GLY A 25 2.49 -35.17 18.51
C GLY A 25 1.11 -35.80 18.30
N ARG A 26 0.30 -35.25 17.38
CA ARG A 26 -1.04 -35.72 17.00
C ARG A 26 -1.14 -36.07 15.51
N GLU A 27 -0.02 -36.07 14.80
CA GLU A 27 0.00 -36.26 13.35
C GLU A 27 -0.62 -37.59 12.94
N ARG A 28 -0.31 -38.69 13.64
CA ARG A 28 -0.81 -40.03 13.31
C ARG A 28 -2.33 -40.11 13.29
N ASP A 29 -2.99 -39.41 14.21
CA ASP A 29 -4.44 -39.42 14.34
C ASP A 29 -5.13 -38.46 13.37
N LEU A 30 -4.44 -37.37 13.01
CA LEU A 30 -4.96 -36.32 12.13
C LEU A 30 -4.73 -36.60 10.63
N LEU A 31 -3.62 -37.24 10.27
CA LEU A 31 -3.22 -37.51 8.88
C LEU A 31 -4.31 -38.22 8.05
N PRO A 32 -5.04 -39.24 8.55
CA PRO A 32 -6.08 -39.91 7.78
C PRO A 32 -7.27 -39.00 7.41
N ARG A 33 -7.43 -37.87 8.11
CA ARG A 33 -8.55 -36.93 7.94
C ARG A 33 -8.14 -35.65 7.21
N LEU A 34 -6.86 -35.50 6.88
CA LEU A 34 -6.33 -34.33 6.20
C LEU A 34 -5.91 -34.69 4.77
N PRO A 35 -5.98 -33.73 3.82
CA PRO A 35 -5.43 -33.93 2.49
C PRO A 35 -3.94 -34.30 2.56
N GLU A 36 -3.53 -35.20 1.66
CA GLU A 36 -2.15 -35.65 1.55
C GLU A 36 -1.20 -34.45 1.46
N SER A 37 -0.05 -34.54 2.13
CA SER A 37 1.00 -33.51 2.20
C SER A 37 0.64 -32.17 2.86
N MET A 38 -0.60 -31.93 3.31
CA MET A 38 -0.99 -30.64 3.91
C MET A 38 -0.13 -30.25 5.12
N LEU A 39 0.13 -31.19 6.04
CA LEU A 39 0.97 -30.92 7.21
C LEU A 39 2.45 -30.71 6.85
N LEU A 40 2.88 -31.24 5.70
CA LEU A 40 4.26 -31.07 5.20
C LEU A 40 4.45 -29.72 4.52
N THR A 41 3.46 -29.24 3.76
CA THR A 41 3.54 -27.97 3.01
C THR A 41 3.19 -26.75 3.85
N LEU A 42 2.36 -26.90 4.89
CA LEU A 42 1.89 -25.78 5.71
C LEU A 42 3.02 -24.93 6.33
N PRO A 43 4.11 -25.50 6.88
CA PRO A 43 5.23 -24.71 7.38
C PRO A 43 5.85 -23.80 6.31
N GLN A 44 6.05 -24.33 5.10
CA GLN A 44 6.63 -23.62 3.96
C GLN A 44 5.69 -22.51 3.45
N ASP A 45 4.38 -22.79 3.41
CA ASP A 45 3.37 -21.79 3.04
C ASP A 45 3.33 -20.63 4.06
N ILE A 46 3.46 -20.92 5.36
CA ILE A 46 3.52 -19.89 6.42
C ILE A 46 4.79 -19.05 6.30
N GLU A 47 5.95 -19.68 6.15
CA GLU A 47 7.23 -18.99 5.97
C GLU A 47 7.22 -18.09 4.74
N THR A 48 6.69 -18.59 3.63
CA THR A 48 6.50 -17.82 2.39
C THR A 48 5.58 -16.61 2.63
N LEU A 49 4.46 -16.81 3.34
CA LEU A 49 3.53 -15.72 3.64
C LEU A 49 4.16 -14.65 4.55
N GLU A 50 4.97 -15.07 5.51
CA GLU A 50 5.71 -14.20 6.43
C GLU A 50 6.75 -13.35 5.68
N ALA A 51 7.58 -13.99 4.82
CA ALA A 51 8.54 -13.29 3.96
C ALA A 51 7.87 -12.27 3.02
N LEU A 52 6.70 -12.62 2.44
CA LEU A 52 5.93 -11.71 1.60
C LEU A 52 5.31 -10.55 2.40
N HIS A 53 4.99 -10.77 3.67
CA HIS A 53 4.42 -9.74 4.54
C HIS A 53 5.48 -8.71 4.95
N THR A 54 6.64 -9.17 5.41
CA THR A 54 7.75 -8.32 5.88
C THR A 54 8.43 -7.56 4.73
N GLY A 55 8.61 -8.20 3.57
CA GLY A 55 9.24 -7.58 2.39
C GLY A 55 8.41 -6.49 1.69
N ARG A 56 7.18 -6.20 2.16
CA ARG A 56 6.27 -5.26 1.49
C ARG A 56 6.76 -3.82 1.51
N ALA A 57 7.29 -3.35 2.64
CA ALA A 57 7.72 -1.96 2.81
C ALA A 57 8.86 -1.61 1.83
N ALA A 58 9.86 -2.49 1.75
CA ALA A 58 11.00 -2.34 0.83
C ALA A 58 10.54 -2.24 -0.63
N LYS A 59 9.60 -3.08 -1.07
CA LYS A 59 9.06 -3.05 -2.44
C LYS A 59 8.30 -1.75 -2.75
N VAL A 60 7.57 -1.20 -1.78
CA VAL A 60 6.88 0.09 -1.95
C VAL A 60 7.89 1.23 -2.12
N ILE A 61 8.97 1.22 -1.34
CA ILE A 61 10.06 2.20 -1.45
C ILE A 61 10.74 2.09 -2.82
N GLY A 62 11.04 0.87 -3.29
CA GLY A 62 11.64 0.64 -4.60
C GLY A 62 10.82 1.22 -5.76
N ILE A 63 9.50 0.99 -5.78
CA ILE A 63 8.62 1.52 -6.82
C ILE A 63 8.53 3.05 -6.79
N LYS A 64 8.50 3.65 -5.59
CA LYS A 64 8.56 5.11 -5.45
C LYS A 64 9.89 5.66 -6.00
N GLY A 65 11.01 4.99 -5.73
CA GLY A 65 12.31 5.33 -6.29
C GLY A 65 12.33 5.28 -7.81
N LEU A 66 11.78 4.23 -8.42
CA LEU A 66 11.68 4.12 -9.89
C LEU A 66 10.82 5.22 -10.51
N THR A 67 9.70 5.56 -9.87
CA THR A 67 8.83 6.67 -10.33
C THR A 67 9.54 8.02 -10.21
N GLY A 68 10.33 8.23 -9.16
CA GLY A 68 11.20 9.40 -9.01
C GLY A 68 12.25 9.48 -10.12
N LYS A 69 12.97 8.38 -10.37
CA LYS A 69 13.98 8.28 -11.44
C LYS A 69 13.38 8.59 -12.82
N GLU A 70 12.21 8.04 -13.15
CA GLU A 70 11.50 8.34 -14.39
C GLU A 70 11.18 9.83 -14.53
N ALA A 71 10.71 10.46 -13.46
CA ALA A 71 10.39 11.90 -13.45
C ALA A 71 11.65 12.76 -13.62
N GLU A 72 12.76 12.40 -12.96
CA GLU A 72 14.04 13.11 -13.08
C GLU A 72 14.60 13.07 -14.50
N VAL A 73 14.59 11.89 -15.12
CA VAL A 73 15.05 11.72 -16.52
C VAL A 73 14.10 12.47 -17.47
N SER A 74 12.79 12.44 -17.22
CA SER A 74 11.81 13.21 -17.99
C SER A 74 12.08 14.72 -17.94
N ILE A 75 12.44 15.26 -16.77
CA ILE A 75 12.78 16.68 -16.61
C ILE A 75 14.03 17.03 -17.42
N LYS A 76 15.06 16.17 -17.43
CA LYS A 76 16.28 16.38 -18.24
C LYS A 76 15.94 16.44 -19.73
N GLY A 77 15.19 15.45 -20.24
CA GLY A 77 14.72 15.45 -21.63
C GLY A 77 13.86 16.67 -21.96
N ALA A 78 13.00 17.09 -21.02
CA ALA A 78 12.14 18.25 -21.21
C ALA A 78 12.92 19.58 -21.29
N LYS A 79 14.01 19.72 -20.53
CA LYS A 79 14.93 20.86 -20.64
C LYS A 79 15.60 20.89 -22.01
N TRP A 80 16.05 19.73 -22.50
CA TRP A 80 16.63 19.62 -23.85
C TRP A 80 15.61 20.00 -24.94
N VAL A 81 14.38 19.47 -24.90
CA VAL A 81 13.29 19.83 -25.82
C VAL A 81 13.06 21.34 -25.83
N THR A 82 13.03 21.95 -24.64
CA THR A 82 12.79 23.39 -24.48
C THR A 82 13.94 24.21 -25.10
N ALA A 83 15.19 23.78 -24.91
CA ALA A 83 16.35 24.46 -25.48
C ALA A 83 16.33 24.44 -27.01
N ILE A 84 16.06 23.27 -27.62
CA ILE A 84 15.96 23.13 -29.07
C ILE A 84 14.80 23.96 -29.62
N ARG A 85 13.61 23.86 -29.02
CA ARG A 85 12.45 24.66 -29.43
C ARG A 85 12.72 26.16 -29.35
N LEU A 86 13.46 26.61 -28.33
CA LEU A 86 13.81 28.02 -28.18
C LEU A 86 14.82 28.49 -29.24
N ALA A 87 15.82 27.66 -29.57
CA ALA A 87 16.79 27.96 -30.63
C ALA A 87 16.09 28.12 -31.99
N ILE A 88 15.21 27.17 -32.33
CA ILE A 88 14.44 27.16 -33.58
C ILE A 88 13.45 28.33 -33.63
N LYS A 89 12.71 28.58 -32.54
CA LYS A 89 11.79 29.72 -32.42
C LYS A 89 12.49 31.05 -32.67
N LYS A 90 13.78 31.19 -32.41
CA LYS A 90 14.51 32.47 -32.60
C LYS A 90 15.07 32.64 -34.01
N ARG A 91 15.26 31.57 -34.77
CA ARG A 91 16.10 31.58 -35.99
C ARG A 91 15.42 31.03 -37.25
N ALA A 92 14.34 30.25 -37.13
CA ALA A 92 13.69 29.57 -38.26
C ALA A 92 12.25 30.00 -38.51
N HIS A 93 11.96 31.30 -38.36
CA HIS A 93 10.63 31.85 -38.63
C HIS A 93 10.16 31.57 -40.06
N ASN A 94 8.87 31.24 -40.23
CA ASN A 94 8.20 31.00 -41.52
C ASN A 94 8.76 29.84 -42.40
N THR A 95 9.65 29.00 -41.85
CA THR A 95 10.23 27.86 -42.59
C THR A 95 9.41 26.57 -42.51
N GLY A 96 8.36 26.54 -41.68
CA GLY A 96 7.63 25.31 -41.33
C GLY A 96 8.32 24.44 -40.26
N LEU A 97 9.61 24.67 -39.98
CA LEU A 97 10.39 23.93 -38.98
C LEU A 97 9.81 24.07 -37.57
N GLU A 98 9.39 25.28 -37.21
CA GLU A 98 8.77 25.57 -35.90
C GLU A 98 7.58 24.63 -35.62
N ARG A 99 6.72 24.43 -36.62
CA ARG A 99 5.56 23.56 -36.51
C ARG A 99 5.97 22.09 -36.42
N ALA A 100 6.96 21.66 -37.21
CA ALA A 100 7.44 20.27 -37.19
C ALA A 100 8.03 19.86 -35.83
N VAL A 101 8.73 20.79 -35.17
CA VAL A 101 9.35 20.59 -33.84
C VAL A 101 8.34 20.81 -32.69
N GLY A 102 7.15 21.32 -33.02
CA GLY A 102 6.07 21.57 -32.06
C GLY A 102 6.30 22.82 -31.21
N VAL A 103 6.97 23.84 -31.74
CA VAL A 103 7.06 25.17 -31.12
C VAL A 103 5.65 25.72 -30.90
N GLY A 104 5.38 26.24 -29.70
CA GLY A 104 4.03 26.67 -29.27
C GLY A 104 3.16 25.54 -28.70
N GLY A 105 3.51 24.28 -28.95
CA GLY A 105 2.85 23.12 -28.34
C GLY A 105 3.21 22.97 -26.86
N ARG A 106 2.19 22.81 -26.01
CA ARG A 106 2.38 22.49 -24.59
C ARG A 106 2.70 21.01 -24.41
N PHE A 107 3.59 20.70 -23.47
CA PHE A 107 3.87 19.33 -23.02
C PHE A 107 4.16 19.35 -21.52
N HIS A 108 4.03 18.19 -20.86
CA HIS A 108 4.14 18.11 -19.41
C HIS A 108 5.50 17.56 -18.99
N TYR A 109 6.35 18.41 -18.41
CA TYR A 109 7.76 18.11 -18.11
C TYR A 109 7.98 16.85 -17.25
N TYR A 110 7.04 16.54 -16.35
CA TYR A 110 7.11 15.36 -15.48
C TYR A 110 6.49 14.08 -16.09
N ARG A 111 5.83 14.15 -17.24
CA ARG A 111 5.22 12.97 -17.87
C ARG A 111 6.10 12.48 -19.01
N SER A 112 6.81 11.38 -18.74
CA SER A 112 7.71 10.68 -19.68
C SER A 112 7.13 10.56 -21.08
N TYR A 113 5.88 10.11 -21.19
CA TYR A 113 5.19 9.97 -22.49
C TYR A 113 5.16 11.26 -23.30
N THR A 114 4.78 12.38 -22.68
CA THR A 114 4.67 13.65 -23.41
C THR A 114 6.05 14.21 -23.80
N VAL A 115 7.07 13.94 -22.98
CA VAL A 115 8.45 14.32 -23.29
C VAL A 115 9.00 13.46 -24.43
N LEU A 116 8.77 12.15 -24.42
CA LEU A 116 9.14 11.24 -25.51
C LEU A 116 8.56 11.69 -26.84
N THR A 117 7.24 11.99 -26.89
CA THR A 117 6.60 12.48 -28.12
C THR A 117 7.20 13.79 -28.62
N ALA A 118 7.64 14.66 -27.70
CA ALA A 118 8.26 15.94 -28.07
C ALA A 118 9.70 15.75 -28.58
N ILE A 119 10.47 14.84 -27.99
CA ILE A 119 11.80 14.47 -28.48
C ILE A 119 11.69 13.80 -29.84
N GLU A 120 10.77 12.85 -30.01
CA GLU A 120 10.52 12.16 -31.27
C GLU A 120 10.14 13.12 -32.40
N ALA A 121 9.28 14.11 -32.13
CA ALA A 121 8.95 15.15 -33.10
C ALA A 121 10.19 15.96 -33.55
N ILE A 122 11.12 16.25 -32.63
CA ILE A 122 12.37 16.95 -32.95
C ILE A 122 13.28 16.07 -33.80
N LEU A 123 13.48 14.81 -33.42
CA LEU A 123 14.33 13.88 -34.16
C LEU A 123 13.79 13.65 -35.59
N ASN A 124 12.48 13.45 -35.74
CA ASN A 124 11.82 13.31 -37.04
C ASN A 124 11.89 14.60 -37.87
N ALA A 125 11.87 15.78 -37.24
CA ALA A 125 12.04 17.05 -37.94
C ALA A 125 13.49 17.24 -38.41
N TYR A 126 14.48 16.80 -37.62
CA TYR A 126 15.89 16.86 -37.98
C TYR A 126 16.20 16.02 -39.22
N GLU A 127 15.64 14.81 -39.30
CA GLU A 127 15.79 13.94 -40.49
C GLU A 127 15.24 14.59 -41.78
N LYS A 128 14.21 15.42 -41.66
CA LYS A 128 13.58 16.10 -42.81
C LYS A 128 14.24 17.42 -43.18
N TYR A 129 14.83 18.12 -42.21
CA TYR A 129 15.33 19.48 -42.39
C TYR A 129 16.72 19.70 -41.72
N PRO A 130 17.74 18.87 -42.02
CA PRO A 130 19.02 18.92 -41.33
C PRO A 130 19.72 20.29 -41.47
N ASP A 131 19.67 20.89 -42.66
CA ASP A 131 20.29 22.18 -42.94
C ASP A 131 19.66 23.32 -42.13
N LEU A 132 18.33 23.29 -41.93
CA LEU A 132 17.64 24.31 -41.14
C LEU A 132 17.98 24.20 -39.66
N PHE A 133 18.18 22.99 -39.14
CA PHE A 133 18.68 22.78 -37.78
C PHE A 133 20.10 23.33 -37.62
N HIS A 134 20.97 23.08 -38.59
CA HIS A 134 22.33 23.62 -38.57
C HIS A 134 22.35 25.15 -38.58
N ASN A 135 21.51 25.78 -39.41
CA ASN A 135 21.32 27.24 -39.45
C ASN A 135 20.78 27.81 -38.13
N CYS A 136 20.03 27.00 -37.36
CA CYS A 136 19.60 27.37 -36.01
C CYS A 136 20.71 27.23 -34.95
N GLY A 137 21.89 26.76 -35.33
CA GLY A 137 23.01 26.49 -34.43
C GLY A 137 22.85 25.20 -33.62
N VAL A 138 21.97 24.28 -34.06
CA VAL A 138 21.85 22.95 -33.48
C VAL A 138 22.83 22.04 -34.22
N VAL A 139 23.79 21.47 -33.49
CA VAL A 139 24.81 20.59 -34.05
C VAL A 139 24.42 19.12 -33.88
N GLU A 140 25.09 18.21 -34.60
CA GLU A 140 24.81 16.77 -34.53
C GLU A 140 24.90 16.22 -33.10
N GLN A 141 25.87 16.71 -32.30
CA GLN A 141 26.00 16.34 -30.90
C GLN A 141 24.74 16.64 -30.07
N ASP A 142 24.02 17.71 -30.37
CA ASP A 142 22.76 18.04 -29.67
C ASP A 142 21.66 17.03 -30.01
N ILE A 143 21.64 16.55 -31.25
CA ILE A 143 20.70 15.51 -31.71
C ILE A 143 21.04 14.17 -31.08
N GLU A 144 22.33 13.83 -30.96
CA GLU A 144 22.77 12.64 -30.23
C GLU A 144 22.37 12.71 -28.76
N ASN A 145 22.51 13.86 -28.11
CA ASN A 145 22.02 14.05 -26.74
C ASN A 145 20.50 13.83 -26.64
N GLY A 146 19.73 14.28 -27.64
CA GLY A 146 18.30 13.98 -27.77
C GLY A 146 17.99 12.49 -27.87
N LYS A 147 18.74 11.75 -28.70
CA LYS A 147 18.62 10.28 -28.83
C LYS A 147 18.97 9.58 -27.51
N THR A 148 19.97 10.07 -26.79
CA THR A 148 20.35 9.55 -25.47
C THR A 148 19.23 9.75 -24.46
N HIS A 149 18.69 10.96 -24.33
CA HIS A 149 17.55 11.22 -23.45
C HIS A 149 16.31 10.40 -23.83
N TYR A 150 16.05 10.22 -25.12
CA TYR A 150 14.96 9.36 -25.59
C TYR A 150 15.11 7.92 -25.09
N LYS A 151 16.31 7.33 -25.22
CA LYS A 151 16.61 5.98 -24.72
C LYS A 151 16.50 5.90 -23.20
N GLU A 152 17.09 6.85 -22.47
CA GLU A 152 17.04 6.88 -21.01
C GLU A 152 15.60 6.92 -20.48
N ILE A 153 14.71 7.74 -21.08
CA ILE A 153 13.31 7.81 -20.67
C ILE A 153 12.58 6.49 -20.99
N LEU A 154 12.85 5.89 -22.15
CA LEU A 154 12.26 4.60 -22.51
C LEU A 154 12.69 3.48 -21.56
N ASP A 155 13.97 3.42 -21.20
CA ASP A 155 14.48 2.38 -20.32
C ASP A 155 13.95 2.56 -18.89
N ALA A 156 13.92 3.79 -18.37
CA ALA A 156 13.30 4.08 -17.08
C ALA A 156 11.81 3.69 -17.03
N ARG A 157 11.08 3.92 -18.14
CA ARG A 157 9.68 3.51 -18.26
C ARG A 157 9.52 1.99 -18.28
N ARG A 158 10.35 1.29 -19.04
CA ARG A 158 10.34 -0.19 -19.08
C ARG A 158 10.63 -0.80 -17.72
N GLU A 159 11.61 -0.26 -16.99
CA GLU A 159 11.93 -0.67 -15.61
C GLU A 159 10.70 -0.53 -14.70
N GLN A 160 10.01 0.61 -14.75
CA GLN A 160 8.81 0.84 -13.95
C GLN A 160 7.65 -0.10 -14.33
N GLU A 161 7.38 -0.27 -15.63
CA GLU A 161 6.32 -1.16 -16.12
C GLU A 161 6.57 -2.62 -15.71
N LEU A 162 7.82 -3.08 -15.80
CA LEU A 162 8.23 -4.42 -15.35
C LEU A 162 7.99 -4.59 -13.84
N GLU A 163 8.32 -3.60 -13.03
CA GLU A 163 8.11 -3.68 -11.58
C GLU A 163 6.63 -3.60 -11.19
N ILE A 164 5.81 -2.82 -11.91
CA ILE A 164 4.36 -2.82 -11.74
C ILE A 164 3.77 -4.20 -12.04
N LYS A 165 4.26 -4.87 -13.10
CA LYS A 165 3.85 -6.23 -13.44
C LYS A 165 4.26 -7.22 -12.34
N ASN A 166 5.50 -7.13 -11.86
CA ASN A 166 5.99 -7.94 -10.74
C ASN A 166 5.13 -7.76 -9.49
N LYS A 167 4.75 -6.52 -9.14
CA LYS A 167 3.87 -6.23 -8.00
C LYS A 167 2.51 -6.92 -8.13
N LYS A 168 1.91 -6.94 -9.33
CA LYS A 168 0.62 -7.63 -9.57
C LYS A 168 0.77 -9.13 -9.36
N ASN A 169 1.84 -9.73 -9.89
CA ASN A 169 2.15 -11.14 -9.71
C ASN A 169 2.36 -11.49 -8.23
N LEU A 170 3.14 -10.68 -7.51
CA LEU A 170 3.38 -10.84 -6.08
C LEU A 170 2.10 -10.72 -5.25
N THR A 171 1.20 -9.80 -5.61
CA THR A 171 -0.08 -9.63 -4.91
C THR A 171 -0.95 -10.87 -5.11
N THR A 172 -0.98 -11.41 -6.32
CA THR A 172 -1.74 -12.62 -6.66
C THR A 172 -1.17 -13.84 -5.93
N TYR A 173 0.15 -14.04 -6.01
CA TYR A 173 0.85 -15.12 -5.33
C TYR A 173 0.62 -15.08 -3.81
N LYS A 174 0.78 -13.91 -3.19
CA LYS A 174 0.50 -13.70 -1.77
C LYS A 174 -0.94 -14.07 -1.40
N ASN A 175 -1.93 -13.66 -2.20
CA ASN A 175 -3.33 -14.00 -1.93
C ASN A 175 -3.58 -15.52 -2.05
N GLN A 176 -2.93 -16.18 -3.01
CA GLN A 176 -3.00 -17.63 -3.16
C GLN A 176 -2.40 -18.35 -1.95
N ILE A 177 -1.20 -17.96 -1.50
CA ILE A 177 -0.57 -18.53 -0.30
C ILE A 177 -1.42 -18.28 0.95
N GLN A 178 -1.93 -17.06 1.14
CA GLN A 178 -2.85 -16.76 2.24
C GLN A 178 -4.06 -17.71 2.21
N GLN A 179 -4.69 -17.89 1.05
CA GLN A 179 -5.84 -18.80 0.92
C GLN A 179 -5.49 -20.25 1.23
N LYS A 180 -4.30 -20.73 0.82
CA LYS A 180 -3.81 -22.07 1.15
C LYS A 180 -3.69 -22.26 2.67
N VAL A 181 -3.07 -21.31 3.36
CA VAL A 181 -2.92 -21.35 4.82
C VAL A 181 -4.30 -21.31 5.52
N GLU A 182 -5.21 -20.44 5.08
CA GLU A 182 -6.57 -20.36 5.63
C GLU A 182 -7.36 -21.67 5.43
N ASN A 183 -7.23 -22.31 4.27
CA ASN A 183 -7.86 -23.59 3.99
C ASN A 183 -7.25 -24.71 4.83
N ALA A 184 -5.93 -24.70 5.05
CA ALA A 184 -5.25 -25.66 5.92
C ALA A 184 -5.70 -25.50 7.38
N ILE A 185 -5.77 -24.27 7.90
CA ILE A 185 -6.30 -23.98 9.25
C ILE A 185 -7.73 -24.52 9.38
N SER A 186 -8.59 -24.29 8.39
CA SER A 186 -9.98 -24.76 8.41
C SER A 186 -10.08 -26.29 8.40
N SER A 187 -9.22 -26.95 7.62
CA SER A 187 -9.15 -28.42 7.53
C SER A 187 -8.65 -29.03 8.83
N ILE A 188 -7.58 -28.49 9.40
CA ILE A 188 -7.01 -28.91 10.70
C ILE A 188 -8.02 -28.69 11.83
N SER A 189 -8.71 -27.54 11.84
CA SER A 189 -9.75 -27.23 12.82
C SER A 189 -10.87 -28.27 12.80
N SER A 190 -11.35 -28.63 11.61
CA SER A 190 -12.43 -29.60 11.44
C SER A 190 -11.99 -31.03 11.76
N ALA A 191 -10.83 -31.45 11.24
CA ALA A 191 -10.29 -32.79 11.46
C ALA A 191 -9.99 -33.04 12.94
N GLY A 192 -9.33 -32.10 13.62
CA GLY A 192 -9.01 -32.21 15.03
C GLY A 192 -10.24 -32.13 15.93
N TYR A 193 -11.21 -31.26 15.63
CA TYR A 193 -12.47 -31.24 16.38
C TYR A 193 -13.19 -32.59 16.32
N LEU A 194 -13.31 -33.18 15.13
CA LEU A 194 -13.96 -34.48 14.95
C LEU A 194 -13.16 -35.65 15.55
N GLN A 195 -11.83 -35.56 15.60
CA GLN A 195 -10.99 -36.67 16.08
C GLN A 195 -11.01 -36.76 17.61
N TYR A 196 -11.06 -35.60 18.27
CA TYR A 196 -10.95 -35.51 19.73
C TYR A 196 -12.29 -35.22 20.43
N LEU A 197 -13.40 -35.18 19.69
CA LEU A 197 -14.72 -34.78 20.21
C LEU A 197 -15.13 -35.58 21.46
N GLU A 198 -14.94 -36.90 21.42
CA GLU A 198 -15.37 -37.83 22.45
C GLU A 198 -14.24 -38.20 23.42
N SER A 199 -13.00 -38.27 22.95
CA SER A 199 -11.84 -38.69 23.75
C SER A 199 -11.22 -37.56 24.57
N GLU A 200 -11.07 -36.37 24.00
CA GLU A 200 -10.36 -35.24 24.62
C GLU A 200 -11.09 -33.91 24.31
N PRO A 201 -12.23 -33.63 24.97
CA PRO A 201 -13.10 -32.51 24.61
C PRO A 201 -12.44 -31.14 24.74
N LEU A 202 -11.49 -30.97 25.67
CA LEU A 202 -10.71 -29.74 25.80
C LEU A 202 -9.80 -29.50 24.58
N ILE A 203 -9.22 -30.56 24.02
CA ILE A 203 -8.37 -30.47 22.84
C ILE A 203 -9.22 -30.25 21.59
N ALA A 204 -10.37 -30.90 21.48
CA ALA A 204 -11.35 -30.63 20.43
C ALA A 204 -11.77 -29.15 20.40
N GLN A 205 -12.03 -28.54 21.57
CA GLN A 205 -12.37 -27.12 21.66
C GLN A 205 -11.23 -26.21 21.17
N ARG A 206 -9.96 -26.56 21.45
CA ARG A 206 -8.80 -25.83 20.92
C ARG A 206 -8.72 -25.88 19.39
N PHE A 207 -8.95 -27.05 18.79
CA PHE A 207 -9.04 -27.16 17.33
C PHE A 207 -10.19 -26.33 16.76
N ARG A 208 -11.35 -26.32 17.41
CA ARG A 208 -12.50 -25.49 17.00
C ARG A 208 -12.21 -23.99 17.13
N ALA A 209 -11.42 -23.58 18.11
CA ALA A 209 -11.08 -22.17 18.34
C ALA A 209 -10.28 -21.55 17.19
N LEU A 210 -9.52 -22.34 16.43
CA LEU A 210 -8.74 -21.89 15.26
C LEU A 210 -9.57 -21.12 14.21
N THR A 211 -10.87 -21.43 14.09
CA THR A 211 -11.77 -20.81 13.10
C THR A 211 -12.90 -19.97 13.73
N ALA A 212 -13.14 -20.09 15.03
CA ALA A 212 -14.26 -19.44 15.73
C ALA A 212 -14.09 -17.92 15.97
N TYR A 213 -12.88 -17.39 15.81
CA TYR A 213 -12.50 -16.03 16.24
C TYR A 213 -13.01 -14.86 15.37
N SER A 214 -14.14 -15.01 14.67
CA SER A 214 -14.65 -13.97 13.75
C SER A 214 -16.13 -13.59 13.93
N LYS A 215 -16.77 -14.01 15.03
CA LYS A 215 -18.18 -13.65 15.32
C LYS A 215 -18.39 -12.46 16.27
N ARG A 216 -17.35 -11.66 16.57
CA ARG A 216 -17.54 -10.38 17.28
C ARG A 216 -17.49 -9.20 16.30
N THR A 217 -18.58 -9.04 15.56
CA THR A 217 -18.96 -7.74 14.99
C THR A 217 -19.76 -7.00 16.06
N ASN A 218 -19.32 -5.79 16.40
CA ASN A 218 -19.91 -4.88 17.38
C ASN A 218 -21.45 -4.93 17.41
N SER A 219 -22.02 -5.40 18.52
CA SER A 219 -23.39 -5.03 18.88
C SER A 219 -23.35 -3.54 19.20
N ARG A 220 -23.98 -2.74 18.36
CA ARG A 220 -24.45 -1.40 18.70
C ARG A 220 -25.20 -1.49 20.04
N THR A 221 -24.69 -0.85 21.07
CA THR A 221 -25.52 -0.36 22.17
C THR A 221 -26.35 0.76 21.56
N THR A 222 -27.59 0.43 21.20
CA THR A 222 -28.62 1.41 20.87
C THR A 222 -29.43 1.53 22.15
N GLU A 223 -29.05 2.45 23.02
CA GLU A 223 -29.93 2.96 24.07
C GLU A 223 -30.13 4.43 23.80
N GLU A 224 -31.14 4.72 23.00
CA GLU A 224 -31.90 5.95 23.15
C GLU A 224 -33.37 5.67 22.81
N THR A 225 -34.20 5.96 23.81
CA THR A 225 -35.59 6.47 23.75
C THR A 225 -36.75 5.58 23.26
N ARG A 226 -37.51 5.07 24.23
CA ARG A 226 -38.99 5.12 24.40
C ARG A 226 -39.29 4.82 25.87
N GLU A 227 -40.19 5.45 26.60
CA GLU A 227 -41.13 6.54 26.37
C GLU A 227 -41.58 7.01 27.77
N GLU A 228 -41.76 8.32 27.89
CA GLU A 228 -42.76 9.02 28.70
C GLU A 228 -43.86 8.16 29.35
N PHE A 229 -44.03 8.25 30.68
CA PHE A 229 -45.31 8.50 31.36
C PHE A 229 -45.06 8.55 32.89
N PHE A 230 -44.93 9.75 33.45
CA PHE A 230 -45.57 10.22 34.70
C PHE A 230 -44.87 11.50 35.17
N SER A 231 -45.47 12.64 34.82
CA SER A 231 -45.32 13.91 35.53
C SER A 231 -46.37 14.01 36.64
N PHE A 232 -46.08 14.86 37.64
CA PHE A 232 -46.93 15.31 38.77
C PHE A 232 -46.92 14.35 39.98
N THR A 233 -46.62 14.72 41.24
CA THR A 233 -46.66 16.04 41.90
C THR A 233 -45.79 16.03 43.17
N ILE A 234 -45.38 17.24 43.55
CA ILE A 234 -44.67 17.66 44.76
C ILE A 234 -45.47 17.34 46.03
N SER A 235 -44.78 16.93 47.11
CA SER A 235 -44.86 17.56 48.45
C SER A 235 -44.59 16.55 49.56
N THR A 236 -43.40 16.61 50.16
CA THR A 236 -43.24 16.31 51.59
C THR A 236 -42.08 17.14 52.15
N ASP A 237 -42.43 17.87 53.19
CA ASP A 237 -41.64 18.71 54.07
C ASP A 237 -40.23 18.19 54.43
N GLN A 238 -39.29 19.13 54.39
CA GLN A 238 -38.07 19.21 55.20
C GLN A 238 -38.45 19.36 56.70
N PRO A 239 -37.63 18.95 57.70
CA PRO A 239 -36.34 19.64 57.92
C PRO A 239 -35.16 18.80 58.45
N GLU A 240 -33.95 19.31 58.15
CA GLU A 240 -32.78 19.59 59.03
C GLU A 240 -32.42 18.53 60.10
N ASP A 241 -31.19 18.08 60.33
CA ASP A 241 -29.80 18.56 60.15
C ASP A 241 -28.90 17.49 60.87
N PRO A 242 -27.59 17.65 61.11
CA PRO A 242 -26.48 18.03 60.24
C PRO A 242 -25.28 17.03 60.42
N VAL A 243 -24.08 17.45 59.97
CA VAL A 243 -22.70 17.09 60.42
C VAL A 243 -21.83 16.76 59.20
N ASN A 244 -21.09 17.76 58.69
CA ASN A 244 -19.64 17.97 58.94
C ASN A 244 -18.79 16.79 58.42
N THR A 245 -17.72 16.92 57.62
CA THR A 245 -16.90 18.06 57.19
C THR A 245 -15.82 17.50 56.24
N LEU A 246 -15.13 18.41 55.53
CA LEU A 246 -13.70 18.36 55.17
C LEU A 246 -13.25 17.55 53.93
N THR A 247 -12.94 18.32 52.86
CA THR A 247 -11.63 18.46 52.14
C THR A 247 -10.91 17.18 51.73
N THR A 248 -10.53 16.97 50.47
CA THR A 248 -9.46 17.60 49.64
C THR A 248 -9.57 16.95 48.25
N SER A 249 -9.04 17.37 47.11
CA SER A 249 -8.04 18.35 46.68
C SER A 249 -8.16 18.45 45.16
N GLU A 250 -8.16 19.67 44.64
CA GLU A 250 -7.94 19.96 43.22
C GLU A 250 -6.47 19.72 42.85
N THR A 251 -6.21 19.24 41.65
CA THR A 251 -4.91 19.44 40.98
C THR A 251 -5.18 19.61 39.48
N LYS A 252 -5.11 20.85 39.02
CA LYS A 252 -4.97 21.23 37.61
C LYS A 252 -3.55 21.75 37.45
N GLU A 253 -2.70 21.04 36.72
CA GLU A 253 -1.45 21.60 36.21
C GLU A 253 -1.67 22.18 34.82
N SER A 254 -1.36 23.47 34.73
CA SER A 254 -1.35 24.29 33.54
C SER A 254 -0.01 24.18 32.81
N GLU A 255 -0.10 23.98 31.49
CA GLU A 255 0.94 24.33 30.51
C GLU A 255 1.25 25.85 30.56
N VAL A 256 2.46 26.23 30.14
CA VAL A 256 2.73 27.23 29.07
C VAL A 256 4.08 27.96 29.26
N ASN A 257 4.86 27.93 28.17
CA ASN A 257 5.92 28.83 27.67
C ASN A 257 7.29 28.92 28.34
N ASN A 258 8.27 28.29 27.67
CA ASN A 258 9.66 28.74 27.63
C ASN A 258 9.88 29.67 26.42
N THR A 259 10.34 30.89 26.71
CA THR A 259 10.88 31.86 25.75
C THR A 259 12.39 31.86 25.94
N GLU A 260 13.16 31.42 24.94
CA GLU A 260 14.62 31.58 24.92
C GLU A 260 14.98 32.87 24.16
N GLU A 261 15.54 33.82 24.91
CA GLU A 261 16.35 34.92 24.38
C GLU A 261 17.81 34.46 24.29
N ILE A 262 18.47 34.70 23.16
CA ILE A 262 19.93 34.72 23.05
C ILE A 262 20.33 36.02 22.32
N PRO A 263 21.34 36.77 22.82
CA PRO A 263 21.59 38.15 22.43
C PRO A 263 22.50 38.28 21.20
N VAL A 264 22.51 39.51 20.68
CA VAL A 264 23.30 40.03 19.57
C VAL A 264 24.61 40.65 20.09
N GLN A 265 25.67 40.44 19.29
CA GLN A 265 27.01 41.09 19.23
C GLN A 265 28.10 40.63 20.20
#